data_AF-M5C1J5-F1
#
_entry.id   AF-M5C1J5-F1
#
_cell.length_a   1.000
_cell.length_b   1.000
_cell.length_c   1.000
_cell.angle_alpha   90.00
_cell.angle_beta   90.00
_cell.angle_gamma   90.00
#
_symmetry.space_group_name_H-M   'P 1'
#
loop_
_entity.id
_entity.type
_entity.pdbx_description
1 polymer ?
#
loop_
_entity_poly.entity_id
_entity_poly.type
_entity_poly.pdbx_seq_one_letter_code
_entity_poly.pdbx_strand_id
1 'polypeptide(L)'
;MGTRGFLAYRHKGKYYRVYLLNDAHPSQYVRCCMNLIPRDPARLEEWIENTGKALENERQRIRILTAEYPLEHDEASAGATINSPANDVFDSDDDDAQKHIWILSDSDRSWTLGATFIEWTYVFDLDDRVFTVNGTVHFRLDNMPPQQISPTGFISMQCLMSYKRVEIPYEYLKTVDSWPPPRFDTERAELEYNELQPLIVPLSEWGVPNWEVLTVPQKLASSLVKTLIEDYTDELALAHYPSVWHKVGLFCWQVVNTAAPSHLICPPLNSTPKTSSLYAAKVHSGDTAGSEAVLLHFVQD
;
A
#
# COMPACT_ATOMS: atom_id res chain seq x y z
N MET A 1 -4.18 -21.38 -9.92
CA MET A 1 -3.03 -20.74 -9.25
C MET A 1 -3.62 -19.84 -8.18
N GLY A 2 -3.26 -20.04 -6.92
CA GLY A 2 -3.80 -19.26 -5.80
C GLY A 2 -3.22 -17.85 -5.77
N THR A 3 -3.95 -16.91 -5.15
CA THR A 3 -3.41 -15.58 -4.84
C THR A 3 -2.71 -15.61 -3.50
N ARG A 4 -1.63 -14.84 -3.38
CA ARG A 4 -0.85 -14.73 -2.15
C ARG A 4 -1.18 -13.44 -1.43
N GLY A 5 -0.92 -13.45 -0.13
CA GLY A 5 -1.29 -12.31 0.68
C GLY A 5 -0.79 -12.34 2.10
N PHE A 6 -1.21 -11.34 2.86
CA PHE A 6 -1.01 -11.28 4.29
C PHE A 6 -2.31 -11.05 5.02
N LEU A 7 -2.52 -11.78 6.10
CA LEU A 7 -3.46 -11.41 7.16
C LEU A 7 -2.63 -10.86 8.32
N ALA A 8 -3.08 -9.75 8.90
CA ALA A 8 -2.50 -9.23 10.11
C ALA A 8 -3.54 -8.66 11.07
N TYR A 9 -3.13 -8.60 12.33
CA TYR A 9 -3.77 -7.79 13.36
C TYR A 9 -2.77 -6.75 13.85
N ARG A 10 -3.24 -5.53 14.14
CA ARG A 10 -2.49 -4.53 14.87
C ARG A 10 -3.06 -4.33 16.25
N HIS A 11 -2.20 -4.40 17.26
CA HIS A 11 -2.55 -4.19 18.66
C HIS A 11 -1.34 -3.62 19.41
N LYS A 12 -1.54 -2.53 20.15
CA LYS A 12 -0.49 -1.81 20.90
C LYS A 12 0.73 -1.46 20.03
N GLY A 13 0.48 -1.03 18.80
CA GLY A 13 1.53 -0.63 17.85
C GLY A 13 2.44 -1.78 17.37
N LYS A 14 1.93 -3.01 17.41
CA LYS A 14 2.60 -4.20 16.87
C LYS A 14 1.71 -4.87 15.84
N TYR A 15 2.34 -5.27 14.75
CA TYR A 15 1.72 -6.07 13.72
C TYR A 15 2.01 -7.55 13.95
N TYR A 16 0.95 -8.34 14.00
CA TYR A 16 0.99 -9.79 14.08
C TYR A 16 0.50 -10.34 12.75
N ARG A 17 1.42 -10.84 11.92
CA ARG A 17 1.16 -11.15 10.52
C ARG A 17 1.43 -12.60 10.19
N VAL A 18 0.60 -13.15 9.30
CA VAL A 18 0.76 -14.48 8.70
C VAL A 18 0.65 -14.39 7.19
N TYR A 19 1.40 -15.23 6.48
CA TYR A 19 1.43 -15.30 5.03
C TYR A 19 0.35 -16.28 4.55
N LEU A 20 -0.37 -15.86 3.52
CA LEU A 20 -1.40 -16.62 2.83
C LEU A 20 -0.82 -17.07 1.50
N LEU A 21 -0.60 -18.38 1.31
CA LEU A 21 0.06 -18.90 0.13
C LEU A 21 -0.87 -19.02 -1.09
N ASN A 22 -2.13 -19.45 -0.92
CA ASN A 22 -3.00 -19.76 -2.06
C ASN A 22 -4.44 -19.20 -1.99
N ASP A 23 -4.85 -18.55 -0.89
CA ASP A 23 -6.27 -18.21 -0.65
C ASP A 23 -6.47 -16.75 -0.26
N ALA A 24 -5.57 -15.86 -0.69
CA ALA A 24 -5.68 -14.45 -0.36
C ALA A 24 -6.76 -13.70 -1.15
N HIS A 25 -7.47 -14.34 -2.08
CA HIS A 25 -8.33 -13.65 -3.03
C HIS A 25 -9.58 -13.12 -2.33
N PRO A 26 -10.01 -11.86 -2.57
CA PRO A 26 -11.09 -11.24 -1.83
C PRO A 26 -12.39 -12.03 -1.84
N SER A 27 -12.73 -12.66 -2.98
CA SER A 27 -14.01 -13.38 -3.14
C SER A 27 -14.17 -14.51 -2.13
N GLN A 28 -13.07 -15.06 -1.62
CA GLN A 28 -13.04 -16.09 -0.61
C GLN A 28 -12.67 -15.50 0.75
N TYR A 29 -11.58 -14.72 0.80
CA TYR A 29 -10.98 -14.32 2.07
C TYR A 29 -11.61 -13.08 2.71
N VAL A 30 -11.87 -12.01 1.94
CA VAL A 30 -12.47 -10.77 2.48
C VAL A 30 -13.85 -11.04 3.05
N ARG A 31 -14.66 -11.84 2.35
CA ARG A 31 -15.99 -12.23 2.85
C ARG A 31 -15.89 -12.89 4.22
N CYS A 32 -14.95 -13.82 4.37
CA CYS A 32 -14.69 -14.49 5.64
C CYS A 32 -14.18 -13.51 6.72
N CYS A 33 -13.25 -12.62 6.40
CA CYS A 33 -12.78 -11.59 7.32
C CYS A 33 -13.92 -10.65 7.77
N MET A 34 -14.77 -10.21 6.85
CA MET A 34 -15.91 -9.34 7.14
C MET A 34 -17.01 -10.04 7.95
N ASN A 35 -17.08 -11.37 7.92
CA ASN A 35 -17.96 -12.19 8.75
C ASN A 35 -17.47 -12.28 10.21
N LEU A 36 -16.17 -12.18 10.44
CA LEU A 36 -15.60 -12.26 11.79
C LEU A 36 -15.91 -11.03 12.63
N ILE A 37 -16.13 -9.87 12.00
CA ILE A 37 -16.35 -8.59 12.68
C ILE A 37 -17.80 -8.54 13.18
N PRO A 38 -18.04 -8.54 14.50
CA PRO A 38 -19.39 -8.42 15.04
C PRO A 38 -20.02 -7.08 14.65
N ARG A 39 -21.31 -7.10 14.30
CA ARG A 39 -22.08 -5.89 13.94
C ARG A 39 -22.81 -5.27 15.13
N ASP A 40 -22.99 -6.03 16.19
CA ASP A 40 -23.53 -5.51 17.45
C ASP A 40 -22.43 -4.76 18.20
N PRO A 41 -22.64 -3.51 18.63
CA PRO A 41 -21.60 -2.70 19.28
C PRO A 41 -21.01 -3.35 20.54
N ALA A 42 -21.84 -3.98 21.39
CA ALA A 42 -21.35 -4.59 22.62
C ALA A 42 -20.49 -5.84 22.32
N ARG A 43 -20.94 -6.66 21.36
CA ARG A 43 -20.15 -7.81 20.89
C ARG A 43 -18.88 -7.38 20.16
N LEU A 44 -18.89 -6.24 19.47
CA LEU A 44 -17.71 -5.71 18.80
C LEU A 44 -16.66 -5.31 19.82
N GLU A 45 -17.02 -4.57 20.88
CA GLU A 45 -16.08 -4.21 21.95
C GLU A 45 -15.50 -5.45 22.63
N GLU A 46 -16.35 -6.43 22.95
CA GLU A 46 -15.92 -7.70 23.53
C GLU A 46 -14.95 -8.44 22.59
N TRP A 47 -15.23 -8.46 21.28
CA TRP A 47 -14.36 -9.09 20.29
C TRP A 47 -13.02 -8.37 20.17
N ILE A 48 -13.00 -7.03 20.15
CA ILE A 48 -11.76 -6.24 20.11
C ILE A 48 -10.91 -6.54 21.35
N GLU A 49 -11.51 -6.49 22.54
CA GLU A 49 -10.80 -6.74 23.80
C GLU A 49 -10.25 -8.17 23.88
N ASN A 50 -11.07 -9.17 23.53
CA ASN A 50 -10.66 -10.57 23.55
C ASN A 50 -9.59 -10.88 22.51
N THR A 51 -9.72 -10.32 21.31
CA THR A 51 -8.71 -10.48 20.24
C THR A 51 -7.40 -9.83 20.65
N GLY A 52 -7.43 -8.62 21.20
CA GLY A 52 -6.24 -7.93 21.72
C GLY A 52 -5.52 -8.75 22.80
N LYS A 53 -6.26 -9.26 23.80
CA LYS A 53 -5.69 -10.14 24.84
C LYS A 53 -5.07 -11.41 24.25
N ALA A 54 -5.73 -11.99 23.25
CA ALA A 54 -5.27 -13.21 22.61
C ALA A 54 -4.02 -13.01 21.76
N LEU A 55 -3.79 -11.82 21.18
CA LEU A 55 -2.56 -11.50 20.45
C LEU A 55 -1.33 -11.42 21.38
N GLU A 56 -1.54 -11.04 22.64
CA GLU A 56 -0.49 -10.98 23.67
C GLU A 56 -0.04 -12.38 24.13
N ASN A 57 -0.92 -13.37 24.05
CA ASN A 57 -0.60 -14.77 24.38
C ASN A 57 -0.15 -15.54 23.12
N GLU A 58 1.03 -16.15 23.15
CA GLU A 58 1.57 -16.84 21.97
C GLU A 58 0.67 -17.95 21.41
N ARG A 59 0.13 -18.81 22.29
CA ARG A 59 -0.72 -19.93 21.88
C ARG A 59 -2.03 -19.45 21.27
N GLN A 60 -2.64 -18.42 21.86
CA GLN A 60 -3.89 -17.84 21.34
C GLN A 60 -3.65 -17.04 20.06
N ARG A 61 -2.54 -16.30 19.98
CA ARG A 61 -2.10 -15.59 18.78
C ARG A 61 -1.95 -16.54 17.60
N ILE A 62 -1.23 -17.66 17.79
CA ILE A 62 -1.11 -18.69 16.75
C ILE A 62 -2.50 -19.13 16.33
N ARG A 63 -3.37 -19.48 17.29
CA ARG A 63 -4.74 -19.92 16.99
C ARG A 63 -5.53 -18.92 16.16
N ILE A 64 -5.45 -17.61 16.43
CA ILE A 64 -6.24 -16.61 15.68
C ILE A 64 -5.66 -16.37 14.28
N LEU A 65 -4.34 -16.42 14.13
CA LEU A 65 -3.67 -16.20 12.84
C LEU A 65 -3.68 -17.45 11.94
N THR A 66 -3.72 -18.63 12.53
CA THR A 66 -3.66 -19.90 11.79
C THR A 66 -4.98 -20.65 11.77
N ALA A 67 -6.01 -20.19 12.52
CA ALA A 67 -7.36 -20.73 12.43
C ALA A 67 -7.74 -20.86 10.96
N GLU A 68 -7.90 -22.10 10.53
CA GLU A 68 -8.40 -22.40 9.21
C GLU A 68 -9.75 -21.73 9.09
N TYR A 69 -9.81 -20.70 8.25
CA TYR A 69 -11.08 -20.21 7.78
C TYR A 69 -11.80 -21.41 7.15
N PRO A 70 -13.06 -21.68 7.49
CA PRO A 70 -13.83 -22.68 6.78
C PRO A 70 -14.07 -22.15 5.36
N LEU A 71 -13.12 -22.42 4.48
CA LEU A 71 -13.40 -22.46 3.06
C LEU A 71 -14.31 -23.67 2.88
N GLU A 72 -15.54 -23.43 2.43
CA GLU A 72 -16.38 -24.51 1.92
C GLU A 72 -15.60 -25.16 0.78
N HIS A 73 -14.94 -26.29 1.07
CA HIS A 73 -14.43 -27.15 0.03
C HIS A 73 -15.66 -27.74 -0.66
N ASP A 74 -15.98 -27.22 -1.84
CA ASP A 74 -16.88 -27.90 -2.77
C ASP A 74 -16.27 -29.28 -3.07
N GLU A 75 -16.73 -30.30 -2.34
CA GLU A 75 -16.48 -31.71 -2.63
C GLU A 75 -17.20 -32.09 -3.93
N ALA A 76 -16.65 -31.66 -5.06
CA ALA A 76 -17.13 -32.05 -6.38
C ALA A 76 -15.96 -32.19 -7.37
N SER A 77 -15.00 -33.07 -7.05
CA SER A 77 -14.12 -33.65 -8.07
C SER A 77 -13.39 -34.89 -7.53
N ALA A 78 -14.08 -36.02 -7.68
CA ALA A 78 -13.59 -37.35 -8.08
C ALA A 78 -12.23 -37.83 -7.54
N GLY A 79 -12.29 -38.94 -6.80
CA GLY A 79 -11.14 -39.66 -6.29
C GLY A 79 -10.22 -40.26 -7.36
N ALA A 80 -8.96 -40.44 -6.96
CA ALA A 80 -8.06 -41.41 -7.52
C ALA A 80 -7.09 -41.87 -6.42
N THR A 81 -7.33 -43.10 -6.00
CA THR A 81 -6.47 -44.13 -5.42
C THR A 81 -4.99 -43.80 -5.15
N ILE A 82 -4.61 -44.13 -3.92
CA ILE A 82 -3.26 -44.40 -3.41
C ILE A 82 -2.48 -45.26 -4.44
N ASN A 83 -1.36 -44.74 -4.94
CA ASN A 83 -0.18 -45.53 -5.34
C ASN A 83 1.00 -44.57 -5.58
N SER A 84 1.91 -44.54 -4.61
CA SER A 84 3.27 -44.03 -4.80
C SER A 84 4.04 -44.97 -5.74
N PRO A 85 4.95 -44.46 -6.57
CA PRO A 85 6.24 -45.10 -6.71
C PRO A 85 7.33 -44.18 -6.17
N ALA A 86 8.27 -44.83 -5.49
CA ALA A 86 9.41 -44.23 -4.82
C ALA A 86 10.46 -43.70 -5.80
N ASN A 87 11.30 -42.83 -5.22
CA ASN A 87 12.64 -42.41 -5.66
C ASN A 87 12.68 -41.28 -6.69
N ASP A 88 12.68 -40.05 -6.19
CA ASP A 88 13.89 -39.23 -6.29
C ASP A 88 14.07 -38.46 -4.98
N VAL A 89 15.25 -38.66 -4.38
CA VAL A 89 15.68 -38.07 -3.13
C VAL A 89 15.89 -36.57 -3.36
N PHE A 90 14.99 -35.75 -2.83
CA PHE A 90 15.34 -34.41 -2.39
C PHE A 90 15.13 -34.36 -0.88
N ASP A 91 16.24 -34.57 -0.19
CA ASP A 91 16.39 -34.36 1.24
C ASP A 91 16.28 -32.85 1.48
N SER A 92 15.11 -32.39 1.93
CA SER A 92 14.97 -31.07 2.53
C SER A 92 13.85 -31.11 3.56
N ASP A 93 14.21 -31.45 4.81
CA ASP A 93 13.64 -30.97 6.07
C ASP A 93 12.21 -30.38 6.02
N ASP A 94 11.23 -31.18 5.61
CA ASP A 94 9.84 -30.74 5.40
C ASP A 94 8.99 -30.92 6.68
N ASP A 95 9.53 -30.43 7.80
CA ASP A 95 8.84 -30.39 9.11
C ASP A 95 8.73 -28.94 9.66
N ASP A 96 9.14 -27.93 8.89
CA ASP A 96 9.21 -26.53 9.33
C ASP A 96 8.22 -25.58 8.61
N ALA A 97 7.15 -26.13 8.03
CA ALA A 97 5.99 -25.36 7.55
C ALA A 97 5.13 -24.80 8.71
N GLN A 98 5.77 -24.45 9.82
CA GLN A 98 5.20 -23.58 10.82
C GLN A 98 4.99 -22.23 10.15
N LYS A 99 3.76 -21.99 9.62
CA LYS A 99 3.26 -20.71 9.10
C LYS A 99 3.96 -19.58 9.84
N HIS A 100 5.02 -19.01 9.26
CA HIS A 100 5.87 -18.07 9.99
C HIS A 100 5.00 -16.90 10.42
N ILE A 101 4.78 -16.76 11.72
CA ILE A 101 4.09 -15.60 12.26
C ILE A 101 5.16 -14.54 12.49
N TRP A 102 5.06 -13.44 11.76
CA TRP A 102 5.96 -12.31 11.95
C TRP A 102 5.33 -11.32 12.90
N ILE A 103 6.06 -10.99 13.97
CA ILE A 103 5.74 -9.88 14.87
C ILE A 103 6.64 -8.72 14.47
N LEU A 104 6.03 -7.67 13.92
CA LEU A 104 6.75 -6.52 13.41
C LEU A 104 6.40 -5.30 14.26
N SER A 105 7.41 -4.51 14.57
CA SER A 105 7.20 -3.16 15.09
C SER A 105 6.60 -2.27 14.01
N ASP A 106 5.90 -1.22 14.44
CA ASP A 106 5.22 -0.26 13.57
C ASP A 106 6.14 0.48 12.56
N SER A 107 7.47 0.32 12.60
CA SER A 107 8.43 1.11 11.82
C SER A 107 8.34 1.04 10.28
N ASP A 108 7.69 0.02 9.70
CA ASP A 108 7.45 -0.05 8.25
C ASP A 108 6.10 -0.71 7.92
N ARG A 109 5.15 0.08 7.40
CA ARG A 109 3.86 -0.41 6.88
C ARG A 109 3.87 -0.67 5.37
N SER A 110 4.98 -0.47 4.66
CA SER A 110 5.02 -0.61 3.18
C SER A 110 4.53 -1.98 2.69
N TRP A 111 4.69 -3.01 3.52
CA TRP A 111 4.18 -4.35 3.23
C TRP A 111 2.66 -4.43 3.15
N THR A 112 1.90 -3.49 3.76
CA THR A 112 0.43 -3.46 3.66
C THR A 112 0.00 -3.07 2.26
N LEU A 113 0.84 -2.41 1.46
CA LEU A 113 0.54 -2.12 0.06
C LEU A 113 0.70 -3.33 -0.88
N GLY A 114 1.12 -4.48 -0.34
CA GLY A 114 1.52 -5.63 -1.14
C GLY A 114 2.97 -5.52 -1.61
N ALA A 115 3.33 -6.39 -2.55
CA ALA A 115 4.67 -6.53 -3.13
C ALA A 115 4.57 -7.32 -4.45
N THR A 116 5.69 -7.53 -5.16
CA THR A 116 5.75 -8.21 -6.47
C THR A 116 4.97 -9.53 -6.56
N PHE A 117 4.84 -10.24 -5.44
CA PHE A 117 4.16 -11.53 -5.35
C PHE A 117 3.07 -11.54 -4.27
N ILE A 118 2.64 -10.38 -3.79
CA ILE A 118 1.63 -10.25 -2.73
C ILE A 118 0.50 -9.40 -3.31
N GLU A 119 -0.57 -10.08 -3.71
CA GLU A 119 -1.71 -9.45 -4.37
C GLU A 119 -2.69 -8.81 -3.39
N TRP A 120 -2.79 -9.38 -2.17
CA TRP A 120 -3.78 -8.94 -1.18
C TRP A 120 -3.23 -8.86 0.24
N THR A 121 -3.56 -7.78 0.95
CA THR A 121 -3.28 -7.67 2.38
C THR A 121 -4.54 -7.26 3.15
N TYR A 122 -4.68 -7.82 4.34
CA TYR A 122 -5.81 -7.61 5.22
C TYR A 122 -5.30 -7.31 6.63
N VAL A 123 -5.68 -6.16 7.17
CA VAL A 123 -5.24 -5.72 8.49
C VAL A 123 -6.45 -5.40 9.35
N PHE A 124 -6.62 -6.13 10.45
CA PHE A 124 -7.51 -5.75 11.53
C PHE A 124 -6.74 -4.85 12.50
N ASP A 125 -6.92 -3.54 12.37
CA ASP A 125 -6.30 -2.57 13.25
C ASP A 125 -7.20 -2.33 14.47
N LEU A 126 -6.86 -2.97 15.59
CA LEU A 126 -7.62 -2.86 16.83
C LEU A 126 -7.36 -1.52 17.55
N ASP A 127 -6.20 -0.93 17.31
CA ASP A 127 -5.82 0.37 17.88
C ASP A 127 -6.65 1.48 17.23
N ASP A 128 -6.74 1.47 15.89
CA ASP A 128 -7.49 2.46 15.11
C ASP A 128 -8.94 2.05 14.81
N ARG A 129 -9.36 0.86 15.23
CA ARG A 129 -10.70 0.29 14.99
C ARG A 129 -11.10 0.26 13.52
N VAL A 130 -10.19 -0.18 12.65
CA VAL A 130 -10.42 -0.32 11.20
C VAL A 130 -10.06 -1.69 10.66
N PHE A 131 -10.74 -2.08 9.59
CA PHE A 131 -10.33 -3.17 8.71
C PHE A 131 -9.75 -2.58 7.42
N THR A 132 -8.45 -2.78 7.23
CA THR A 132 -7.72 -2.22 6.08
C THR A 132 -7.46 -3.28 5.02
N VAL A 133 -7.70 -2.93 3.76
CA VAL A 133 -7.37 -3.75 2.58
C VAL A 133 -6.30 -3.05 1.76
N ASN A 134 -5.22 -3.75 1.41
CA ASN A 134 -4.10 -3.27 0.59
C ASN A 134 -3.48 -1.94 1.08
N GLY A 135 -3.63 -1.63 2.38
CA GLY A 135 -3.11 -0.39 2.97
C GLY A 135 -3.78 0.90 2.47
N THR A 136 -4.84 0.81 1.65
CA THR A 136 -5.46 1.96 0.96
C THR A 136 -6.91 2.20 1.37
N VAL A 137 -7.66 1.13 1.64
CA VAL A 137 -9.08 1.22 2.01
C VAL A 137 -9.24 0.83 3.46
N HIS A 138 -9.70 1.78 4.29
CA HIS A 138 -9.85 1.62 5.74
C HIS A 138 -11.32 1.61 6.12
N PHE A 139 -11.91 0.42 6.26
CA PHE A 139 -13.29 0.27 6.70
C PHE A 139 -13.41 0.42 8.20
N ARG A 140 -14.43 1.13 8.66
CA ARG A 140 -14.77 1.22 10.08
C ARG A 140 -15.20 -0.13 10.61
N LEU A 141 -14.67 -0.58 11.75
CA LEU A 141 -15.16 -1.81 12.39
C LEU A 141 -16.58 -1.67 12.95
N ASP A 142 -16.95 -0.47 13.44
CA ASP A 142 -18.26 -0.17 14.02
C ASP A 142 -19.36 0.06 12.98
N ASN A 143 -18.98 0.30 11.72
CA ASN A 143 -19.90 0.48 10.61
C ASN A 143 -19.33 -0.16 9.35
N MET A 144 -19.12 -1.48 9.39
CA MET A 144 -18.66 -2.22 8.22
C MET A 144 -19.73 -2.23 7.12
N PRO A 145 -19.37 -2.25 5.83
CA PRO A 145 -20.33 -2.36 4.75
C PRO A 145 -21.15 -3.67 4.82
N PRO A 146 -22.38 -3.66 4.29
CA PRO A 146 -23.22 -4.86 4.22
C PRO A 146 -22.61 -5.87 3.23
N GLN A 147 -22.81 -7.16 3.51
CA GLN A 147 -22.30 -8.25 2.66
C GLN A 147 -23.18 -8.54 1.45
N GLN A 148 -24.46 -8.20 1.56
CA GLN A 148 -25.42 -8.22 0.46
C GLN A 148 -25.57 -6.82 -0.11
N ILE A 149 -26.12 -6.74 -1.31
CA ILE A 149 -26.46 -5.49 -1.99
C ILE A 149 -27.18 -4.57 -0.98
N SER A 150 -26.55 -3.44 -0.66
CA SER A 150 -27.21 -2.42 0.14
C SER A 150 -28.44 -1.90 -0.62
N PRO A 151 -29.41 -1.25 0.05
CA PRO A 151 -30.49 -0.54 -0.65
C PRO A 151 -29.97 0.50 -1.66
N THR A 152 -28.72 0.95 -1.49
CA THR A 152 -28.00 1.87 -2.38
C THR A 152 -27.24 1.17 -3.52
N GLY A 153 -27.30 -0.16 -3.63
CA GLY A 153 -26.62 -0.93 -4.68
C GLY A 153 -25.13 -1.21 -4.42
N PHE A 154 -24.59 -0.79 -3.27
CA PHE A 154 -23.17 -0.92 -2.94
C PHE A 154 -22.83 -2.35 -2.50
N ILE A 155 -21.75 -2.89 -3.08
CA ILE A 155 -21.17 -4.18 -2.72
C ILE A 155 -19.67 -3.97 -2.49
N SER A 156 -19.22 -4.11 -1.24
CA SER A 156 -17.82 -3.91 -0.86
C SER A 156 -16.85 -4.77 -1.68
N MET A 157 -17.26 -6.02 -1.94
CA MET A 157 -16.52 -6.96 -2.78
C MET A 157 -16.33 -6.48 -4.22
N GLN A 158 -17.38 -5.92 -4.84
CA GLN A 158 -17.29 -5.39 -6.20
C GLN A 158 -16.39 -4.16 -6.24
N CYS A 159 -16.41 -3.33 -5.20
CA CYS A 159 -15.54 -2.16 -5.11
C CYS A 159 -14.06 -2.57 -5.05
N LEU A 160 -13.70 -3.53 -4.19
CA LEU A 160 -12.31 -3.97 -4.01
C LEU A 160 -11.74 -4.67 -5.25
N MET A 161 -12.60 -5.30 -6.05
CA MET A 161 -12.19 -6.05 -7.24
C MET A 161 -12.35 -5.29 -8.56
N SER A 162 -12.93 -4.07 -8.54
CA SER A 162 -13.20 -3.31 -9.74
C SER A 162 -11.95 -2.58 -10.23
N TYR A 163 -11.64 -2.69 -11.52
CA TYR A 163 -10.63 -1.86 -12.19
C TYR A 163 -11.09 -0.41 -12.39
N LYS A 164 -12.40 -0.15 -12.27
CA LYS A 164 -12.96 1.20 -12.28
C LYS A 164 -13.00 1.71 -10.86
N ARG A 165 -12.64 2.98 -10.66
CA ARG A 165 -12.86 3.68 -9.38
C ARG A 165 -14.35 3.66 -9.06
N VAL A 166 -14.69 2.94 -7.99
CA VAL A 166 -16.03 2.93 -7.40
C VAL A 166 -15.93 3.73 -6.12
N GLU A 167 -16.81 4.72 -5.97
CA GLU A 167 -16.86 5.53 -4.76
C GLU A 167 -17.43 4.68 -3.61
N ILE A 168 -16.65 4.57 -2.53
CA ILE A 168 -17.11 3.91 -1.29
C ILE A 168 -17.83 4.96 -0.46
N PRO A 169 -19.07 4.69 -0.02
CA PRO A 169 -19.79 5.62 0.84
C PRO A 169 -19.01 5.95 2.11
N TYR A 170 -18.93 7.25 2.41
CA TYR A 170 -18.07 7.79 3.46
C TYR A 170 -18.41 7.21 4.85
N GLU A 171 -19.68 6.83 5.09
CA GLU A 171 -20.10 6.22 6.35
C GLU A 171 -19.35 4.93 6.68
N TYR A 172 -18.82 4.21 5.68
CA TYR A 172 -18.06 2.98 5.87
C TYR A 172 -16.55 3.23 6.04
N LEU A 173 -16.07 4.44 5.77
CA LEU A 173 -14.64 4.76 5.74
C LEU A 173 -14.19 5.48 7.01
N LYS A 174 -12.93 5.28 7.36
CA LYS A 174 -12.24 6.06 8.39
C LYS A 174 -10.92 6.59 7.84
N THR A 175 -10.65 7.87 8.05
CA THR A 175 -9.28 8.39 7.93
C THR A 175 -8.47 7.86 9.11
N VAL A 176 -7.39 7.15 8.82
CA VAL A 176 -6.41 6.72 9.82
C VAL A 176 -5.24 7.69 9.82
N ASP A 177 -4.63 7.86 10.99
CA ASP A 177 -3.42 8.66 11.08
C ASP A 177 -2.32 7.98 10.25
N SER A 178 -1.75 8.74 9.31
CA SER A 178 -0.71 8.27 8.41
C SER A 178 0.51 7.85 9.24
N TRP A 179 0.83 6.56 9.22
CA TRP A 179 2.00 6.00 9.87
C TRP A 179 2.82 5.11 8.91
N PRO A 180 4.17 5.23 8.82
CA PRO A 180 4.99 6.22 9.53
C PRO A 180 4.52 7.64 9.21
N PRO A 181 4.76 8.60 10.13
CA PRO A 181 4.38 9.97 9.86
C PRO A 181 5.02 10.37 8.54
N PRO A 182 4.37 11.23 7.74
CA PRO A 182 5.00 11.78 6.56
C PRO A 182 6.43 12.20 6.92
N ARG A 183 7.43 11.69 6.18
CA ARG A 183 8.83 12.10 6.39
C ARG A 183 9.03 13.59 6.13
N PHE A 184 8.09 14.18 5.40
CA PHE A 184 7.99 15.60 5.17
C PHE A 184 7.26 16.24 6.36
N ASP A 185 7.99 17.01 7.14
CA ASP A 185 7.45 17.81 8.23
C ASP A 185 6.65 18.97 7.62
N THR A 186 5.33 18.79 7.51
CA THR A 186 4.44 19.76 6.89
C THR A 186 4.38 21.06 7.67
N GLU A 187 4.46 21.01 9.00
CA GLU A 187 4.41 22.20 9.84
C GLU A 187 5.69 23.01 9.69
N ARG A 188 6.85 22.35 9.72
CA ARG A 188 8.13 23.00 9.46
C ARG A 188 8.20 23.57 8.05
N ALA A 189 7.78 22.82 7.04
CA ALA A 189 7.79 23.28 5.66
C ALA A 189 6.84 24.47 5.44
N GLU A 190 5.67 24.46 6.09
CA GLU A 190 4.75 25.60 6.08
C GLU A 190 5.36 26.81 6.77
N LEU A 191 6.04 26.62 7.90
CA LEU A 191 6.74 27.69 8.61
C LEU A 191 7.86 28.28 7.74
N GLU A 192 8.75 27.45 7.19
CA GLU A 192 9.81 27.86 6.26
C GLU A 192 9.23 28.57 5.03
N TYR A 193 8.13 28.05 4.45
CA TYR A 193 7.45 28.69 3.33
C TYR A 193 6.90 30.07 3.69
N ASN A 194 6.28 30.21 4.87
CA ASN A 194 5.74 31.48 5.34
C ASN A 194 6.84 32.51 5.68
N GLU A 195 8.00 32.07 6.16
CA GLU A 195 9.17 32.93 6.38
C GLU A 195 9.69 33.58 5.10
N LEU A 196 9.51 32.94 3.94
CA LEU A 196 9.83 33.52 2.63
C LEU A 196 8.91 34.69 2.25
N GLN A 197 7.87 34.99 3.05
CA GLN A 197 6.83 35.98 2.76
C GLN A 197 6.28 35.83 1.34
N PRO A 198 5.73 34.65 1.02
CA PRO A 198 5.33 34.32 -0.34
C PRO A 198 4.22 35.27 -0.77
N LEU A 199 4.35 35.80 -1.98
CA LEU A 199 3.30 36.62 -2.57
C LEU A 199 2.11 35.71 -2.93
N ILE A 200 1.08 35.70 -2.09
CA ILE A 200 -0.17 35.01 -2.38
C ILE A 200 -0.96 35.85 -3.40
N VAL A 201 -0.80 35.51 -4.67
CA VAL A 201 -1.61 36.07 -5.75
C VAL A 201 -2.89 35.24 -5.95
N PRO A 202 -4.07 35.85 -6.14
CA PRO A 202 -5.27 35.12 -6.56
C PRO A 202 -5.08 34.57 -7.98
N LEU A 203 -5.76 33.46 -8.32
CA LEU A 203 -5.61 32.79 -9.62
C LEU A 203 -5.75 33.75 -10.83
N SER A 204 -6.57 34.79 -10.71
CA SER A 204 -6.75 35.84 -11.72
C SER A 204 -5.48 36.66 -11.99
N GLU A 205 -4.58 36.75 -11.02
CA GLU A 205 -3.32 37.51 -11.08
C GLU A 205 -2.11 36.64 -11.43
N TRP A 206 -2.27 35.32 -11.52
CA TRP A 206 -1.20 34.40 -11.89
C TRP A 206 -0.74 34.57 -13.34
N GLY A 207 -1.42 35.40 -14.13
CA GLY A 207 -1.16 35.56 -15.56
C GLY A 207 -1.32 34.25 -16.34
N VAL A 208 -2.10 33.30 -15.81
CA VAL A 208 -2.29 31.99 -16.45
C VAL A 208 -2.98 32.22 -17.80
N PRO A 209 -2.36 31.81 -18.92
CA PRO A 209 -2.98 31.98 -20.22
C PRO A 209 -4.30 31.20 -20.26
N ASN A 210 -5.36 31.85 -20.74
CA ASN A 210 -6.59 31.12 -21.04
C ASN A 210 -6.31 30.01 -22.05
N TRP A 211 -7.05 28.90 -21.97
CA TRP A 211 -6.89 27.77 -22.89
C TRP A 211 -6.86 28.22 -24.36
N GLU A 212 -7.72 29.16 -24.74
CA GLU A 212 -7.79 29.71 -26.10
C GLU A 212 -6.49 30.38 -26.59
N VAL A 213 -5.69 30.91 -25.66
CA VAL A 213 -4.45 31.66 -25.95
C VAL A 213 -3.23 30.73 -26.00
N LEU A 214 -3.32 29.51 -25.46
CA LEU A 214 -2.23 28.55 -25.50
C LEU A 214 -1.94 28.09 -26.94
N THR A 215 -0.64 27.96 -27.26
CA THR A 215 -0.19 27.33 -28.51
C THR A 215 -0.55 25.85 -28.55
N VAL A 216 -0.60 25.25 -29.75
CA VAL A 216 -0.89 23.82 -29.91
C VAL A 216 0.04 22.92 -29.07
N PRO A 217 1.37 23.13 -29.03
CA PRO A 217 2.25 22.34 -28.18
C PRO A 217 1.94 22.48 -26.68
N GLN A 218 1.59 23.68 -26.22
CA GLN A 218 1.23 23.92 -24.81
C GLN A 218 -0.09 23.22 -24.44
N LYS A 219 -1.11 23.28 -25.30
CA LYS A 219 -2.37 22.55 -25.10
C LYS A 219 -2.14 21.05 -25.01
N LEU A 220 -1.26 20.51 -25.87
CA LEU A 220 -0.89 19.09 -25.85
C LEU A 220 -0.19 18.73 -24.54
N ALA A 221 0.81 19.51 -24.13
CA ALA A 221 1.53 19.30 -22.87
C ALA A 221 0.57 19.32 -21.65
N SER A 222 -0.32 20.32 -21.56
CA SER A 222 -1.31 20.39 -20.49
C SER A 222 -2.26 19.19 -20.48
N SER A 223 -2.69 18.70 -21.64
CA SER A 223 -3.56 17.52 -21.75
C SER A 223 -2.86 16.24 -21.30
N LEU A 224 -1.58 16.10 -21.65
CA LEU A 224 -0.74 14.97 -21.23
C LEU A 224 -0.48 14.99 -19.72
N VAL A 225 -0.12 16.14 -19.14
CA VAL A 225 0.04 16.29 -17.68
C VAL A 225 -1.26 15.96 -16.96
N LYS A 226 -2.41 16.41 -17.46
CA LYS A 226 -3.71 16.07 -16.89
C LYS A 226 -3.92 14.55 -16.88
N THR A 227 -3.63 13.88 -17.99
CA THR A 227 -3.75 12.41 -18.10
C THR A 227 -2.80 11.71 -17.11
N LEU A 228 -1.56 12.17 -16.98
CA LEU A 228 -0.59 11.65 -16.01
C LEU A 228 -1.08 11.81 -14.57
N ILE A 229 -1.70 12.95 -14.22
CA ILE A 229 -2.27 13.16 -12.89
C ILE A 229 -3.39 12.15 -12.63
N GLU A 230 -4.28 11.94 -13.60
CA GLU A 230 -5.38 10.96 -13.50
C GLU A 230 -4.85 9.53 -13.33
N ASP A 231 -3.84 9.15 -14.12
CA ASP A 231 -3.21 7.82 -14.12
C ASP A 231 -2.44 7.53 -12.83
N TYR A 232 -1.82 8.54 -12.21
CA TYR A 232 -1.00 8.38 -10.99
C TYR A 232 -1.69 8.83 -9.71
N THR A 233 -2.98 9.23 -9.74
CA THR A 233 -3.65 9.80 -8.55
C THR A 233 -3.55 8.89 -7.32
N ASP A 234 -3.73 7.58 -7.51
CA ASP A 234 -3.73 6.61 -6.41
C ASP A 234 -2.31 6.44 -5.82
N GLU A 235 -1.27 6.38 -6.66
CA GLU A 235 0.13 6.42 -6.21
C GLU A 235 0.49 7.71 -5.47
N LEU A 236 0.02 8.85 -5.97
CA LEU A 236 0.32 10.16 -5.37
C LEU A 236 -0.30 10.28 -3.99
N ALA A 237 -1.50 9.72 -3.77
CA ALA A 237 -2.11 9.63 -2.44
C ALA A 237 -1.27 8.79 -1.46
N LEU A 238 -0.42 7.89 -1.97
CA LEU A 238 0.44 7.00 -1.20
C LEU A 238 1.91 7.43 -1.18
N ALA A 239 2.22 8.66 -1.58
CA ALA A 239 3.60 9.15 -1.66
C ALA A 239 4.35 9.15 -0.31
N HIS A 240 3.64 9.05 0.81
CA HIS A 240 4.25 8.89 2.14
C HIS A 240 4.85 7.49 2.38
N TYR A 241 4.47 6.47 1.58
CA TYR A 241 5.07 5.15 1.64
C TYR A 241 6.38 5.10 0.82
N PRO A 242 7.53 4.75 1.44
CA PRO A 242 8.80 4.67 0.74
C PRO A 242 8.80 3.72 -0.46
N SER A 243 8.01 2.64 -0.40
CA SER A 243 7.86 1.70 -1.52
C SER A 243 7.26 2.34 -2.79
N VAL A 244 6.53 3.44 -2.68
CA VAL A 244 5.85 4.11 -3.80
C VAL A 244 6.74 5.18 -4.45
N TRP A 245 7.84 5.59 -3.81
CA TRP A 245 8.68 6.72 -4.25
C TRP A 245 9.25 6.56 -5.66
N HIS A 246 9.55 5.34 -6.09
CA HIS A 246 10.01 5.10 -7.46
C HIS A 246 8.95 5.46 -8.51
N LYS A 247 7.66 5.23 -8.20
CA LYS A 247 6.54 5.61 -9.07
C LYS A 247 6.32 7.12 -9.05
N VAL A 248 6.41 7.75 -7.87
CA VAL A 248 6.35 9.22 -7.74
C VAL A 248 7.47 9.88 -8.54
N GLY A 249 8.69 9.35 -8.46
CA GLY A 249 9.83 9.83 -9.26
C GLY A 249 9.59 9.70 -10.77
N LEU A 250 9.01 8.58 -11.21
CA LEU A 250 8.63 8.38 -12.62
C LEU A 250 7.56 9.38 -13.07
N PHE A 251 6.53 9.60 -12.24
CA PHE A 251 5.51 10.62 -12.49
C PHE A 251 6.14 12.01 -12.65
N CYS A 252 6.96 12.44 -11.69
CA CYS A 252 7.63 13.74 -11.74
C CYS A 252 8.47 13.87 -13.03
N TRP A 253 9.22 12.82 -13.38
CA TRP A 253 10.02 12.79 -14.62
C TRP A 253 9.15 12.92 -15.88
N GLN A 254 8.01 12.24 -15.95
CA GLN A 254 7.09 12.32 -17.09
C GLN A 254 6.44 13.71 -17.18
N VAL A 255 6.03 14.30 -16.06
CA VAL A 255 5.47 15.66 -16.01
C VAL A 255 6.49 16.67 -16.52
N VAL A 256 7.73 16.62 -16.03
CA VAL A 256 8.78 17.56 -16.46
C VAL A 256 9.09 17.38 -17.95
N ASN A 257 9.22 16.14 -18.47
CA ASN A 257 9.43 15.92 -19.90
C ASN A 257 8.28 16.38 -20.78
N THR A 258 7.05 16.29 -20.27
CA THR A 258 5.86 16.73 -20.98
C THR A 258 5.78 18.26 -21.02
N ALA A 259 6.18 18.92 -19.94
CA ALA A 259 6.15 20.38 -19.81
C ALA A 259 7.37 21.07 -20.45
N ALA A 260 8.49 20.35 -20.61
CA ALA A 260 9.71 20.92 -21.17
C ALA A 260 9.57 21.20 -22.68
N PRO A 261 10.01 22.37 -23.16
CA PRO A 261 10.01 22.70 -24.59
C PRO A 261 11.03 21.87 -25.41
N SER A 262 11.88 21.09 -24.74
CA SER A 262 12.85 20.16 -25.33
C SER A 262 12.93 18.86 -24.50
N HIS A 263 13.19 17.73 -25.16
CA HIS A 263 13.40 16.45 -24.47
C HIS A 263 14.56 16.56 -23.48
N LEU A 264 14.31 16.25 -22.20
CA LEU A 264 15.41 16.09 -21.24
C LEU A 264 16.13 14.78 -21.56
N ILE A 265 17.38 14.89 -21.99
CA ILE A 265 18.24 13.72 -22.19
C ILE A 265 18.53 13.14 -20.80
N CYS A 266 18.06 11.90 -20.59
CA CYS A 266 18.24 11.13 -19.36
C CYS A 266 19.70 11.12 -18.87
N PRO A 267 19.97 11.09 -17.54
CA PRO A 267 21.13 10.37 -17.07
C PRO A 267 20.96 8.88 -17.44
N PRO A 268 22.03 8.17 -17.83
CA PRO A 268 21.95 6.80 -18.35
C PRO A 268 21.20 5.86 -17.39
N LEU A 269 20.53 4.83 -17.94
CA LEU A 269 19.71 3.83 -17.22
C LEU A 269 20.38 3.18 -15.98
N ASN A 270 21.70 3.31 -15.85
CA ASN A 270 22.48 2.86 -14.70
C ASN A 270 22.35 3.79 -13.46
N SER A 271 21.55 4.85 -13.55
CA SER A 271 21.29 5.83 -12.49
C SER A 271 19.99 5.57 -11.73
N THR A 272 19.51 4.31 -11.69
CA THR A 272 18.55 3.91 -10.64
C THR A 272 19.07 4.42 -9.29
N PRO A 273 18.28 5.19 -8.51
CA PRO A 273 18.67 5.50 -7.15
C PRO A 273 18.91 4.14 -6.48
N LYS A 274 20.17 3.89 -6.07
CA LYS A 274 20.53 2.66 -5.36
C LYS A 274 19.52 2.53 -4.23
N THR A 275 18.71 1.48 -4.29
CA THR A 275 17.72 1.14 -3.27
C THR A 275 18.34 1.34 -1.89
N SER A 276 17.66 2.08 -1.02
CA SER A 276 18.19 2.53 0.28
C SER A 276 18.38 1.42 1.33
N SER A 277 18.46 0.16 0.90
CA SER A 277 18.64 -1.02 1.76
C SER A 277 20.10 -1.43 1.95
N LEU A 278 21.08 -0.71 1.38
CA LEU A 278 22.50 -1.02 1.55
C LEU A 278 23.30 0.23 1.95
N TYR A 279 23.07 0.71 3.17
CA TYR A 279 24.11 1.42 3.91
C TYR A 279 24.73 0.48 4.94
N ALA A 280 25.76 -0.26 4.51
CA ALA A 280 26.70 -0.92 5.40
C ALA A 280 28.13 -0.63 4.89
N ALA A 281 28.82 0.22 5.65
CA ALA A 281 30.27 0.32 5.88
C ALA A 281 31.28 0.13 4.73
N LYS A 282 31.96 1.25 4.39
CA LYS A 282 33.44 1.50 4.29
C LYS A 282 34.30 0.53 3.42
N VAL A 283 35.23 0.96 2.54
CA VAL A 283 36.51 1.68 2.78
C VAL A 283 37.12 2.18 1.43
N HIS A 284 37.91 3.25 1.50
CA HIS A 284 38.77 3.89 0.48
C HIS A 284 39.68 3.01 -0.39
N SER A 285 39.77 3.37 -1.67
CA SER A 285 40.97 3.71 -2.50
C SER A 285 40.46 3.97 -3.93
N GLY A 286 40.95 4.81 -4.83
CA GLY A 286 42.06 5.73 -5.00
C GLY A 286 41.99 6.18 -6.49
N ASP A 287 42.34 7.43 -6.77
CA ASP A 287 42.76 8.01 -8.06
C ASP A 287 41.79 8.27 -9.25
N THR A 288 41.58 9.59 -9.46
CA THR A 288 41.68 10.42 -10.68
C THR A 288 41.09 9.99 -12.03
N ALA A 289 40.19 10.82 -12.58
CA ALA A 289 40.35 11.56 -13.85
C ALA A 289 39.09 12.40 -14.17
N GLY A 290 39.30 13.61 -14.70
CA GLY A 290 38.29 14.66 -14.78
C GLY A 290 37.22 14.49 -15.87
N SER A 291 36.07 15.11 -15.60
CA SER A 291 35.18 15.71 -16.59
C SER A 291 34.45 16.86 -15.90
N GLU A 292 34.51 18.06 -16.49
CA GLU A 292 33.72 19.21 -16.05
C GLU A 292 32.24 18.90 -16.29
N ALA A 293 31.53 18.57 -15.22
CA ALA A 293 30.08 18.57 -15.16
C ALA A 293 29.64 19.83 -14.42
N VAL A 294 28.78 20.62 -15.06
CA VAL A 294 28.06 21.72 -14.39
C VAL A 294 27.13 21.08 -13.36
N LEU A 295 27.62 21.01 -12.12
CA LEU A 295 26.90 20.52 -10.97
C LEU A 295 25.92 21.62 -10.53
N LEU A 296 24.63 21.41 -10.73
CA LEU A 296 23.61 22.18 -10.01
C LEU A 296 23.66 21.73 -8.55
N HIS A 297 24.38 22.49 -7.73
CA HIS A 297 24.31 22.39 -6.28
C HIS A 297 22.88 22.75 -5.84
N PHE A 298 22.13 21.76 -5.38
CA PHE A 298 21.06 22.03 -4.42
C PHE A 298 21.74 22.29 -3.07
N VAL A 299 21.86 23.56 -2.72
CA VAL A 299 22.19 23.99 -1.36
C VAL A 299 20.96 23.69 -0.53
N GLN A 300 21.10 22.76 0.43
CA GLN A 300 20.23 22.72 1.60
C GLN A 300 20.75 23.79 2.54
N ASP A 301 19.94 24.80 2.81
CA ASP A 301 19.96 25.49 4.10
C ASP A 301 19.04 24.74 5.07
#